data_AF-A0A8S2N2U2-F1
#
_entry.id   AF-A0A8S2N2U2-F1
#
_cell.length_a   1.000
_cell.length_b   1.000
_cell.length_c   1.000
_cell.angle_alpha   90.00
_cell.angle_beta   90.00
_cell.angle_gamma   90.00
#
_symmetry.space_group_name_H-M   'P 1'
#
loop_
_entity.id
_entity.type
_entity.pdbx_description
1 polymer ?
#
loop_
_entity_poly.entity_id
_entity_poly.type
_entity_poly.pdbx_seq_one_letter_code
_entity_poly.pdbx_strand_id
1 'polypeptide(L)'
;MATSMNQTSSNDSLETYSIFWLDASVNNEENISAQNKLRSIINQLRTFVDPEEFLEGVRFIQQGDLTILIVSGQMGRIVVPEMQKLAQVSSIYVYCFDKEPNLQWSQPYKKVKAVCTKLDELIDIIRVDQKNRGRNEEALAINILDRSSTELNDIYEQLLAHQCQKRVTVYRGQVLSIVEYKKLEKSCGSIISLNSFLSTSLNRRIAEGFVQQNKHLCASGDHVVVIFEIEADPAVVRMKNGNNRRPFTQIDELSYYGEESEVLFMLGSIFQLNEISHDQSSSSLSADATMSIIRMTLCSDHDNDLKQL
;
A
#
# COMPACT_ATOMS: atom_id res chain seq x y z
N MET A 1 -16.95 -31.43 33.34
CA MET A 1 -15.57 -31.01 33.01
C MET A 1 -15.64 -30.26 31.69
N ALA A 2 -15.49 -28.94 31.73
CA ALA A 2 -15.53 -28.09 30.56
C ALA A 2 -14.09 -27.93 30.04
N THR A 3 -13.87 -28.33 28.80
CA THR A 3 -12.58 -28.17 28.12
C THR A 3 -12.59 -26.83 27.39
N SER A 4 -11.77 -25.89 27.87
CA SER A 4 -11.53 -24.58 27.27
C SER A 4 -10.88 -24.74 25.89
N MET A 5 -11.57 -24.33 24.83
CA MET A 5 -10.97 -24.11 23.51
C MET A 5 -10.42 -22.69 23.45
N ASN A 6 -9.10 -22.56 23.51
CA ASN A 6 -8.41 -21.30 23.20
C ASN A 6 -8.56 -21.05 21.69
N GLN A 7 -9.36 -20.04 21.33
CA GLN A 7 -9.37 -19.46 19.99
C GLN A 7 -8.11 -18.60 19.83
N THR A 8 -7.16 -19.08 19.05
CA THR A 8 -6.06 -18.29 18.51
C THR A 8 -6.62 -17.37 17.44
N SER A 9 -6.92 -16.12 17.80
CA SER A 9 -7.15 -15.03 16.86
C SER A 9 -5.80 -14.68 16.20
N SER A 10 -5.61 -15.17 14.98
CA SER A 10 -4.51 -14.79 14.09
C SER A 10 -4.64 -13.31 13.74
N ASN A 11 -3.74 -12.51 14.29
CA ASN A 11 -3.66 -11.07 14.13
C ASN A 11 -2.86 -10.77 12.84
N ASP A 12 -3.45 -10.99 11.67
CA ASP A 12 -2.83 -10.65 10.39
C ASP A 12 -3.19 -9.20 10.05
N SER A 13 -2.29 -8.26 10.31
CA SER A 13 -2.39 -6.89 9.81
C SER A 13 -1.64 -6.76 8.49
N LEU A 14 -2.28 -6.24 7.43
CA LEU A 14 -1.62 -5.86 6.17
C LEU A 14 -0.52 -4.81 6.44
N GLU A 15 0.73 -5.25 6.59
CA GLU A 15 1.88 -4.38 6.76
C GLU A 15 2.06 -3.49 5.53
N THR A 16 1.98 -2.17 5.76
CA THR A 16 2.12 -1.18 4.70
C THR A 16 3.56 -0.67 4.70
N TYR A 17 4.42 -1.27 3.88
CA TYR A 17 5.82 -0.84 3.76
C TYR A 17 5.92 0.51 3.05
N SER A 18 6.84 1.36 3.52
CA SER A 18 7.26 2.56 2.78
C SER A 18 8.48 2.23 1.91
N ILE A 19 8.43 2.60 0.62
CA ILE A 19 9.59 2.61 -0.26
C ILE A 19 10.12 4.03 -0.37
N PHE A 20 11.42 4.18 -0.16
CA PHE A 20 12.14 5.40 -0.48
C PHE A 20 13.09 5.10 -1.64
N TRP A 21 12.93 5.82 -2.75
CA TRP A 21 13.74 5.64 -3.95
C TRP A 21 14.62 6.87 -4.17
N LEU A 22 15.94 6.72 -4.00
CA LEU A 22 16.94 7.74 -4.33
C LEU A 22 17.61 7.46 -5.68
N ASP A 23 17.36 8.32 -6.66
CA ASP A 23 18.03 8.29 -7.95
C ASP A 23 18.07 9.70 -8.57
N ALA A 24 19.24 10.14 -9.02
CA ALA A 24 19.40 11.43 -9.70
C ALA A 24 18.54 11.55 -10.98
N SER A 25 18.18 10.41 -11.58
CA SER A 25 17.36 10.28 -12.77
C SER A 25 15.95 9.76 -12.49
N VAL A 26 15.48 9.79 -11.22
CA VAL A 26 14.20 9.20 -10.81
C VAL A 26 13.00 9.71 -11.62
N ASN A 27 13.08 10.94 -12.15
CA ASN A 27 12.02 11.59 -12.92
C ASN A 27 12.17 11.44 -14.45
N ASN A 28 13.04 10.56 -14.95
CA ASN A 28 13.08 10.24 -16.39
C ASN A 28 11.88 9.34 -16.79
N GLU A 29 11.56 9.25 -18.08
CA GLU A 29 10.37 8.52 -18.56
C GLU A 29 10.36 7.04 -18.14
N GLU A 30 11.50 6.37 -18.20
CA GLU A 30 11.65 4.96 -17.81
C GLU A 30 11.39 4.76 -16.31
N ASN A 31 11.96 5.61 -15.46
CA ASN A 31 11.78 5.56 -14.02
C ASN A 31 10.38 6.03 -13.61
N ILE A 32 9.74 6.95 -14.31
CA ILE A 32 8.33 7.31 -14.05
C ILE A 32 7.43 6.10 -14.32
N SER A 33 7.63 5.39 -15.43
CA SER A 33 6.93 4.13 -15.71
C SER A 33 7.18 3.10 -14.60
N ALA A 34 8.41 3.06 -14.08
CA ALA A 34 8.77 2.19 -12.98
C ALA A 34 8.13 2.56 -11.64
N GLN A 35 8.07 3.86 -11.32
CA GLN A 35 7.37 4.38 -10.15
C GLN A 35 5.89 3.99 -10.20
N ASN A 36 5.23 4.14 -11.35
CA ASN A 36 3.82 3.78 -11.51
C ASN A 36 3.57 2.28 -11.27
N LYS A 37 4.47 1.41 -11.78
CA LYS A 37 4.44 -0.02 -11.50
C LYS A 37 4.71 -0.37 -10.03
N LEU A 38 5.57 0.37 -9.33
CA LEU A 38 5.81 0.14 -7.90
C LEU A 38 4.63 0.62 -7.04
N ARG A 39 4.01 1.75 -7.41
CA ARG A 39 2.82 2.30 -6.74
C ARG A 39 1.61 1.37 -6.84
N SER A 40 1.52 0.50 -7.86
CA SER A 40 0.44 -0.50 -7.94
C SER A 40 0.58 -1.65 -6.94
N ILE A 41 1.75 -1.77 -6.30
CA ILE A 41 2.12 -2.88 -5.40
C ILE A 41 2.25 -2.38 -3.97
N ILE A 42 2.67 -1.12 -3.79
CA ILE A 42 3.04 -0.56 -2.48
C ILE A 42 2.42 0.83 -2.31
N ASN A 43 1.76 1.04 -1.16
CA ASN A 43 0.94 2.23 -0.89
C ASN A 43 1.74 3.52 -0.62
N GLN A 44 3.03 3.45 -0.28
CA GLN A 44 3.83 4.63 0.05
C GLN A 44 5.18 4.59 -0.66
N LEU A 45 5.24 5.14 -1.88
CA LEU A 45 6.49 5.37 -2.61
C LEU A 45 6.87 6.86 -2.50
N ARG A 46 8.01 7.15 -1.88
CA ARG A 46 8.64 8.48 -1.90
C ARG A 46 9.89 8.45 -2.76
N THR A 47 10.06 9.47 -3.60
CA THR A 47 11.21 9.58 -4.51
C THR A 47 12.06 10.79 -4.15
N PHE A 48 13.37 10.64 -4.33
CA PHE A 48 14.36 11.64 -3.97
C PHE A 48 15.39 11.73 -5.10
N VAL A 49 15.76 12.96 -5.43
CA VAL A 49 16.86 13.27 -6.37
C VAL A 49 18.13 13.61 -5.58
N ASP A 50 17.96 14.31 -4.46
CA ASP A 50 19.04 14.80 -3.62
C ASP A 50 19.37 13.82 -2.46
N PRO A 51 20.65 13.46 -2.27
CA PRO A 51 21.06 12.57 -1.18
C PRO A 51 20.84 13.16 0.22
N GLU A 52 20.99 14.46 0.43
CA GLU A 52 20.82 15.07 1.75
C GLU A 52 19.33 15.09 2.14
N GLU A 53 18.45 15.47 1.21
CA GLU A 53 17.00 15.39 1.39
C GLU A 53 16.55 13.95 1.68
N PHE A 54 17.12 12.97 0.98
CA PHE A 54 16.88 11.56 1.26
C PHE A 54 17.35 11.15 2.65
N LEU A 55 18.55 11.55 3.06
CA LEU A 55 19.10 11.22 4.37
C LEU A 55 18.27 11.85 5.50
N GLU A 56 17.84 13.10 5.34
CA GLU A 56 16.89 13.74 6.25
C GLU A 56 15.58 12.97 6.29
N GLY A 57 14.98 12.68 5.12
CA GLY A 57 13.75 11.91 5.01
C GLY A 57 13.83 10.56 5.72
N VAL A 58 14.95 9.84 5.61
CA VAL A 58 15.16 8.55 6.28
C VAL A 58 15.38 8.69 7.79
N ARG A 59 15.99 9.79 8.25
CA ARG A 59 16.18 10.07 9.69
C ARG A 59 14.87 10.39 10.40
N PHE A 60 13.90 10.95 9.70
CA PHE A 60 12.56 11.22 10.22
C PHE A 60 11.63 9.99 10.22
N ILE A 61 12.11 8.83 9.73
CA ILE A 61 11.36 7.57 9.81
C ILE A 61 11.29 7.11 11.27
N GLN A 62 10.07 6.84 11.74
CA GLN A 62 9.76 6.57 13.14
C GLN A 62 10.22 5.19 13.60
N GLN A 63 10.40 5.03 14.92
CA GLN A 63 10.78 3.75 15.51
C GLN A 63 9.66 2.72 15.33
N GLY A 64 9.92 1.67 14.55
CA GLY A 64 8.96 0.60 14.27
C GLY A 64 8.53 0.52 12.80
N ASP A 65 8.68 1.61 12.03
CA ASP A 65 8.38 1.59 10.60
C ASP A 65 9.52 0.93 9.81
N LEU A 66 9.19 -0.15 9.10
CA LEU A 66 10.12 -0.83 8.21
C LEU A 66 10.10 -0.19 6.82
N THR A 67 11.24 0.36 6.43
CA THR A 67 11.42 1.04 5.14
C THR A 67 12.31 0.24 4.20
N ILE A 68 11.84 0.11 2.97
CA ILE A 68 12.58 -0.46 1.85
C ILE A 68 13.25 0.68 1.10
N LEU A 69 14.55 0.55 0.82
CA LEU A 69 15.29 1.53 0.04
C LEU A 69 15.55 1.01 -1.37
N ILE A 70 15.30 1.84 -2.37
CA ILE A 70 15.77 1.64 -3.75
C ILE A 70 16.78 2.75 -4.02
N VAL A 71 17.98 2.38 -4.45
CA VAL A 71 19.06 3.35 -4.72
C VAL A 71 19.69 3.08 -6.08
N SER A 72 20.07 4.13 -6.79
CA SER A 72 20.94 3.97 -7.96
C SER A 72 22.33 3.46 -7.57
N GLY A 73 23.08 2.91 -8.53
CA GLY A 73 24.43 2.42 -8.25
C GLY A 73 25.39 3.50 -7.71
N GLN A 74 25.30 4.73 -8.24
CA GLN A 74 26.13 5.85 -7.79
C GLN A 74 25.67 6.37 -6.42
N MET A 75 24.36 6.57 -6.25
CA MET A 75 23.81 7.07 -4.98
C MET A 75 23.99 6.06 -3.86
N GLY A 76 23.85 4.76 -4.15
CA GLY A 76 24.03 3.68 -3.20
C GLY A 76 25.40 3.68 -2.54
N ARG A 77 26.47 3.98 -3.29
CA ARG A 77 27.83 4.08 -2.72
C ARG A 77 27.95 5.17 -1.65
N ILE A 78 27.14 6.23 -1.75
CA ILE A 78 27.13 7.37 -0.84
C ILE A 78 26.31 7.04 0.41
N VAL A 79 25.08 6.57 0.22
CA VAL A 79 24.11 6.47 1.34
C VAL A 79 24.12 5.12 2.06
N VAL A 80 24.40 4.00 1.37
CA VAL A 80 24.33 2.65 1.97
C VAL A 80 25.23 2.45 3.19
N PRO A 81 26.47 2.99 3.25
CA PRO A 81 27.33 2.86 4.43
C PRO A 81 26.68 3.40 5.72
N GLU A 82 25.88 4.46 5.62
CA GLU A 82 25.14 5.03 6.75
C GLU A 82 23.78 4.35 6.97
N MET A 83 23.04 4.07 5.90
CA MET A 83 21.70 3.48 5.97
C MET A 83 21.70 2.06 6.55
N GLN A 84 22.77 1.28 6.35
CA GLN A 84 22.86 -0.07 6.92
C GLN A 84 22.80 -0.08 8.46
N LYS A 85 23.17 1.03 9.11
CA LYS A 85 23.25 1.15 10.58
C LYS A 85 21.87 1.38 11.20
N LEU A 86 20.91 1.87 10.41
CA LEU A 86 19.59 2.28 10.90
C LEU A 86 18.66 1.07 11.03
N ALA A 87 18.09 0.86 12.20
CA ALA A 87 17.18 -0.27 12.45
C ALA A 87 15.92 -0.21 11.57
N GLN A 88 15.40 0.99 11.27
CA GLN A 88 14.22 1.20 10.42
C GLN A 88 14.43 0.79 8.95
N VAL A 89 15.67 0.72 8.48
CA VAL A 89 15.97 0.27 7.11
C VAL A 89 15.93 -1.25 7.08
N SER A 90 14.92 -1.80 6.42
CA SER A 90 14.66 -3.24 6.42
C SER A 90 15.45 -3.96 5.34
N SER A 91 15.43 -3.43 4.13
CA SER A 91 16.06 -3.97 2.92
C SER A 91 16.49 -2.83 2.00
N ILE A 92 17.60 -3.02 1.30
CA ILE A 92 18.13 -2.10 0.31
C ILE A 92 18.26 -2.84 -1.02
N TYR A 93 17.76 -2.26 -2.10
CA TYR A 93 17.89 -2.75 -3.46
C TYR A 93 18.63 -1.72 -4.30
N VAL A 94 19.68 -2.16 -4.99
CA VAL A 94 20.42 -1.31 -5.92
C VAL A 94 19.82 -1.51 -7.29
N TYR A 95 19.22 -0.47 -7.87
CA TYR A 95 18.65 -0.51 -9.22
C TYR A 95 19.52 0.31 -10.16
N CYS A 96 20.19 -0.33 -11.11
CA CYS A 96 21.16 0.32 -11.98
C CYS A 96 21.44 -0.48 -13.25
N PHE A 97 21.92 0.17 -14.30
CA PHE A 97 22.32 -0.51 -15.54
C PHE A 97 23.55 -1.43 -15.37
N ASP A 98 24.51 -1.05 -14.54
CA ASP A 98 25.79 -1.77 -14.40
C ASP A 98 25.80 -2.74 -13.20
N LYS A 99 25.39 -4.01 -13.41
CA LYS A 99 25.26 -5.00 -12.32
C LYS A 99 26.58 -5.31 -11.61
N GLU A 100 27.60 -5.73 -12.35
CA GLU A 100 28.85 -6.28 -11.78
C GLU A 100 29.63 -5.30 -10.88
N PRO A 101 29.88 -4.05 -11.30
CA PRO A 101 30.58 -3.09 -10.45
C PRO A 101 29.81 -2.77 -9.17
N ASN A 102 28.47 -2.86 -9.23
CA ASN A 102 27.62 -2.55 -8.09
C ASN A 102 27.50 -3.73 -7.11
N LEU A 103 27.59 -4.97 -7.61
CA LEU A 103 27.67 -6.17 -6.78
C LEU A 103 28.92 -6.18 -5.88
N GLN A 104 30.07 -5.71 -6.42
CA GLN A 104 31.35 -5.73 -5.71
C GLN A 104 31.36 -4.83 -4.47
N TRP A 105 30.89 -3.59 -4.59
CA TRP A 105 30.86 -2.70 -3.43
C TRP A 105 29.71 -3.04 -2.48
N SER A 106 28.62 -3.62 -2.97
CA SER A 106 27.43 -3.87 -2.16
C SER A 106 27.54 -5.12 -1.29
N GLN A 107 28.37 -6.10 -1.68
CA GLN A 107 28.55 -7.40 -1.00
C GLN A 107 28.75 -7.34 0.53
N PRO A 108 29.54 -6.40 1.09
CA PRO A 108 29.74 -6.33 2.53
C PRO A 108 28.49 -5.92 3.32
N TYR A 109 27.51 -5.29 2.67
CA TYR A 109 26.35 -4.70 3.32
C TYR A 109 25.19 -5.70 3.39
N LYS A 110 24.98 -6.31 4.56
CA LYS A 110 23.95 -7.37 4.77
C LYS A 110 22.51 -6.94 4.49
N LYS A 111 22.23 -5.64 4.54
CA LYS A 111 20.91 -5.07 4.22
C LYS A 111 20.69 -4.90 2.72
N VAL A 112 21.74 -4.94 1.89
CA VAL A 112 21.59 -4.96 0.44
C VAL A 112 21.17 -6.37 0.02
N LYS A 113 19.96 -6.48 -0.50
CA LYS A 113 19.34 -7.77 -0.86
C LYS A 113 19.61 -8.15 -2.30
N ALA A 114 19.62 -7.19 -3.22
CA ALA A 114 19.89 -7.44 -4.62
C ALA A 114 20.43 -6.21 -5.35
N VAL A 115 21.14 -6.48 -6.44
CA VAL A 115 21.50 -5.51 -7.48
C VAL A 115 20.73 -5.90 -8.74
N CYS A 116 19.80 -5.06 -9.16
CA CYS A 116 18.85 -5.32 -10.24
C CYS A 116 19.14 -4.39 -11.41
N THR A 117 18.98 -4.93 -12.62
CA THR A 117 19.12 -4.15 -13.87
C THR A 117 17.80 -3.91 -14.56
N LYS A 118 16.80 -4.75 -14.22
CA LYS A 118 15.45 -4.69 -14.77
C LYS A 118 14.47 -4.40 -13.65
N LEU A 119 13.47 -3.59 -13.97
CA LEU A 119 12.43 -3.25 -13.02
C LEU A 119 11.62 -4.47 -12.59
N ASP A 120 11.25 -5.35 -13.52
CA ASP A 120 10.42 -6.50 -13.19
C ASP A 120 11.19 -7.47 -12.24
N GLU A 121 12.51 -7.60 -12.41
CA GLU A 121 13.40 -8.30 -11.47
C GLU A 121 13.36 -7.67 -10.07
N LEU A 122 13.46 -6.33 -9.99
CA LEU A 122 13.37 -5.59 -8.73
C LEU A 122 12.04 -5.81 -8.01
N ILE A 123 10.93 -5.70 -8.76
CA ILE A 123 9.58 -5.88 -8.24
C ILE A 123 9.38 -7.30 -7.69
N ASP A 124 9.80 -8.32 -8.45
CA ASP A 124 9.63 -9.71 -8.05
C ASP A 124 10.42 -10.03 -6.77
N ILE A 125 11.66 -9.53 -6.68
CA ILE A 125 12.48 -9.72 -5.47
C ILE A 125 11.85 -9.04 -4.27
N ILE A 126 11.40 -7.78 -4.40
CA ILE A 126 10.74 -7.06 -3.31
C ILE A 126 9.53 -7.85 -2.80
N ARG A 127 8.69 -8.37 -3.71
CA ARG A 127 7.51 -9.17 -3.36
C ARG A 127 7.86 -10.46 -2.63
N VAL A 128 8.84 -11.20 -3.13
CA VAL A 128 9.29 -12.44 -2.49
C VAL A 128 9.82 -12.16 -1.08
N ASP A 129 10.62 -11.10 -0.92
CA ASP A 129 11.15 -10.70 0.37
C ASP A 129 10.04 -10.29 1.35
N GLN A 130 9.00 -9.58 0.89
CA GLN A 130 7.85 -9.24 1.74
C GLN A 130 7.10 -10.50 2.19
N LYS A 131 6.83 -11.42 1.26
CA LYS A 131 6.11 -12.68 1.57
C LYS A 131 6.88 -13.57 2.55
N ASN A 132 8.21 -13.54 2.50
CA ASN A 132 9.06 -14.33 3.39
C ASN A 132 9.20 -13.72 4.79
N ARG A 133 9.05 -12.39 4.94
CA ARG A 133 9.03 -11.72 6.26
C ARG A 133 7.80 -12.11 7.08
N GLY A 134 6.62 -12.13 6.47
CA GLY A 134 5.38 -12.57 7.12
C GLY A 134 5.37 -14.01 7.63
N ARG A 135 6.40 -14.83 7.30
CA ARG A 135 6.57 -16.20 7.82
C ARG A 135 7.57 -16.32 8.98
N ASN A 136 8.42 -15.31 9.21
CA ASN A 136 9.50 -15.35 10.21
C ASN A 136 9.32 -14.36 11.36
N GLU A 137 8.40 -13.39 11.27
CA GLU A 137 8.13 -12.36 12.28
C GLU A 137 6.87 -12.62 13.13
N GLU A 138 6.50 -13.90 13.38
CA GLU A 138 5.50 -14.27 14.41
C GLU A 138 5.93 -13.93 15.85
N ALA A 139 7.15 -13.40 16.03
CA ALA A 139 7.61 -12.84 17.28
C ALA A 139 8.12 -11.42 17.02
N LEU A 140 7.22 -10.44 17.12
CA LEU A 140 7.41 -9.03 17.56
C LEU A 140 6.29 -8.10 17.03
N ALA A 141 5.05 -8.58 16.98
CA ALA A 141 3.88 -7.70 16.82
C ALA A 141 3.68 -6.85 18.10
N ILE A 142 4.50 -5.82 18.25
CA ILE A 142 4.16 -4.61 19.00
C ILE A 142 4.13 -3.49 17.98
N ASN A 143 3.08 -3.45 17.16
CA ASN A 143 2.68 -2.22 16.46
C ASN A 143 1.97 -1.33 17.49
N ILE A 144 2.74 -0.76 18.43
CA ILE A 144 2.30 0.46 19.10
C ILE A 144 2.51 1.56 18.08
N LEU A 145 1.40 2.09 17.57
CA LEU A 145 1.35 3.32 16.78
C LEU A 145 2.16 4.42 17.51
N ASP A 146 3.43 4.58 17.14
CA ASP A 146 4.24 5.73 17.51
C ASP A 146 4.50 6.56 16.25
N ARG A 147 3.40 6.90 15.56
CA ARG A 147 3.41 8.14 14.78
C ARG A 147 3.44 9.28 15.77
N SER A 148 4.30 10.27 15.55
CA SER A 148 4.22 11.51 16.32
C SER A 148 2.75 11.96 16.27
N SER A 149 2.13 12.09 17.45
CA SER A 149 0.71 12.46 17.52
C SER A 149 0.42 13.71 16.69
N THR A 150 1.41 14.58 16.52
CA THR A 150 1.38 15.79 15.71
C THR A 150 1.14 15.56 14.21
N GLU A 151 1.90 14.70 13.52
CA GLU A 151 1.74 14.54 12.06
C GLU A 151 0.46 13.80 11.69
N LEU A 152 0.07 12.82 12.51
CA LEU A 152 -1.24 12.17 12.36
C LEU A 152 -2.38 13.14 12.62
N ASN A 153 -2.23 14.00 13.63
CA ASN A 153 -3.21 15.04 13.91
C ASN A 153 -3.26 16.02 12.74
N ASP A 154 -2.14 16.43 12.15
CA ASP A 154 -2.15 17.37 11.02
C ASP A 154 -2.91 16.79 9.81
N ILE A 155 -2.66 15.52 9.46
CA ILE A 155 -3.41 14.85 8.39
C ILE A 155 -4.88 14.71 8.77
N TYR A 156 -5.16 14.30 10.01
CA TYR A 156 -6.53 14.15 10.51
C TYR A 156 -7.30 15.48 10.48
N GLU A 157 -6.70 16.57 10.94
CA GLU A 157 -7.28 17.93 10.90
C GLU A 157 -7.50 18.40 9.46
N GLN A 158 -6.58 18.11 8.53
CA GLN A 158 -6.78 18.41 7.11
C GLN A 158 -7.94 17.61 6.51
N LEU A 159 -8.04 16.32 6.82
CA LEU A 159 -9.15 15.47 6.39
C LEU A 159 -10.48 15.95 6.99
N LEU A 160 -10.49 16.40 8.26
CA LEU A 160 -11.66 16.98 8.92
C LEU A 160 -12.10 18.27 8.24
N ALA A 161 -11.16 19.19 7.98
CA ALA A 161 -11.43 20.50 7.40
C ALA A 161 -12.03 20.41 5.99
N HIS A 162 -11.63 19.41 5.22
CA HIS A 162 -12.07 19.23 3.83
C HIS A 162 -13.08 18.10 3.63
N GLN A 163 -13.53 17.46 4.72
CA GLN A 163 -14.43 16.30 4.72
C GLN A 163 -15.49 16.37 3.62
N CYS A 164 -15.62 15.28 2.86
CA CYS A 164 -16.64 15.16 1.83
C CYS A 164 -18.03 15.47 2.39
N GLN A 165 -18.78 16.35 1.72
CA GLN A 165 -20.10 16.82 2.19
C GLN A 165 -21.28 16.02 1.66
N LYS A 166 -21.04 15.21 0.62
CA LYS A 166 -22.06 14.39 -0.04
C LYS A 166 -21.58 12.95 -0.11
N ARG A 167 -22.54 12.04 -0.24
CA ARG A 167 -22.28 10.65 -0.57
C ARG A 167 -21.53 10.57 -1.91
N VAL A 168 -20.52 9.72 -1.96
CA VAL A 168 -19.70 9.48 -3.15
C VAL A 168 -19.52 7.97 -3.37
N THR A 169 -19.25 7.60 -4.62
CA THR A 169 -18.76 6.28 -4.98
C THR A 169 -17.34 6.44 -5.48
N VAL A 170 -16.42 5.69 -4.89
CA VAL A 170 -14.99 5.75 -5.21
C VAL A 170 -14.47 4.37 -5.58
N TYR A 171 -13.37 4.37 -6.32
CA TYR A 171 -12.82 3.19 -6.96
C TYR A 171 -11.34 3.04 -6.63
N ARG A 172 -10.90 1.79 -6.45
CA ARG A 172 -9.49 1.45 -6.30
C ARG A 172 -9.17 0.16 -7.03
N GLY A 173 -8.24 0.22 -7.98
CA GLY A 173 -7.72 -0.95 -8.67
C GLY A 173 -6.51 -1.51 -7.94
N GLN A 174 -6.45 -2.83 -7.76
CA GLN A 174 -5.33 -3.48 -7.08
C GLN A 174 -5.16 -4.93 -7.54
N VAL A 175 -3.94 -5.46 -7.42
CA VAL A 175 -3.67 -6.89 -7.54
C VAL A 175 -3.66 -7.51 -6.15
N LEU A 176 -4.39 -8.61 -5.98
CA LEU A 176 -4.37 -9.42 -4.78
C LEU A 176 -3.79 -10.79 -5.09
N SER A 177 -3.16 -11.43 -4.11
CA SER A 177 -2.92 -12.87 -4.20
C SER A 177 -4.24 -13.63 -4.18
N ILE A 178 -4.27 -14.80 -4.79
CA ILE A 178 -5.45 -15.66 -4.76
C ILE A 178 -5.82 -16.06 -3.33
N VAL A 179 -4.85 -16.12 -2.42
CA VAL A 179 -5.06 -16.41 -1.00
C VAL A 179 -5.83 -15.28 -0.33
N GLU A 180 -5.39 -14.03 -0.47
CA GLU A 180 -6.08 -12.85 0.08
C GLU A 180 -7.47 -12.69 -0.53
N TYR A 181 -7.59 -12.88 -1.84
CA TYR A 181 -8.87 -12.82 -2.53
C TYR A 181 -9.85 -13.87 -1.99
N LYS A 182 -9.42 -15.12 -1.79
CA LYS A 182 -10.24 -16.19 -1.21
C LYS A 182 -10.60 -15.90 0.25
N LYS A 183 -9.76 -15.19 1.01
CA LYS A 183 -10.11 -14.70 2.35
C LYS A 183 -11.26 -13.67 2.25
N LEU A 184 -11.16 -12.69 1.34
CA LEU A 184 -12.23 -11.71 1.10
C LEU A 184 -13.55 -12.37 0.69
N GLU A 185 -13.53 -13.34 -0.24
CA GLU A 185 -14.73 -14.08 -0.63
C GLU A 185 -15.42 -14.78 0.54
N LYS A 186 -14.65 -15.38 1.45
CA LYS A 186 -15.19 -16.03 2.66
C LYS A 186 -15.72 -15.04 3.69
N SER A 187 -15.24 -13.80 3.65
CA SER A 187 -15.61 -12.72 4.56
C SER A 187 -16.72 -11.82 3.99
N CYS A 188 -17.32 -12.18 2.86
CA CYS A 188 -18.47 -11.46 2.31
C CYS A 188 -19.60 -11.40 3.34
N GLY A 189 -20.19 -10.22 3.52
CA GLY A 189 -21.17 -9.96 4.58
C GLY A 189 -20.56 -9.61 5.95
N SER A 190 -19.23 -9.57 6.08
CA SER A 190 -18.57 -9.08 7.30
C SER A 190 -18.05 -7.65 7.17
N ILE A 191 -17.71 -7.07 8.31
CA ILE A 191 -17.08 -5.77 8.43
C ILE A 191 -15.56 -5.95 8.43
N ILE A 192 -14.87 -5.14 7.63
CA ILE A 192 -13.41 -5.13 7.52
C ILE A 192 -12.88 -3.74 7.84
N SER A 193 -11.70 -3.66 8.45
CA SER A 193 -11.00 -2.41 8.71
C SER A 193 -9.64 -2.40 8.02
N LEU A 194 -9.21 -1.23 7.55
CA LEU A 194 -7.89 -1.07 6.95
C LEU A 194 -6.94 -0.40 7.94
N ASN A 195 -5.74 -0.96 8.13
CA ASN A 195 -4.76 -0.44 9.08
C ASN A 195 -3.91 0.73 8.54
N SER A 196 -4.18 1.17 7.32
CA SER A 196 -3.53 2.31 6.69
C SER A 196 -4.56 3.24 6.03
N PHE A 197 -4.11 4.42 5.62
CA PHE A 197 -4.91 5.31 4.79
C PHE A 197 -5.29 4.59 3.49
N LEU A 198 -6.53 4.77 3.05
CA LEU A 198 -7.00 4.20 1.80
C LEU A 198 -7.13 5.31 0.76
N SER A 199 -6.25 5.27 -0.25
CA SER A 199 -6.34 6.11 -1.43
C SER A 199 -7.27 5.48 -2.48
N THR A 200 -8.17 6.29 -3.01
CA THR A 200 -9.21 5.91 -3.97
C THR A 200 -9.42 7.04 -4.98
N SER A 201 -10.16 6.80 -6.05
CA SER A 201 -10.51 7.83 -7.03
C SER A 201 -12.01 7.85 -7.30
N LEU A 202 -12.59 9.04 -7.50
CA LEU A 202 -13.95 9.18 -8.03
C LEU A 202 -14.05 8.70 -9.50
N ASN A 203 -12.92 8.63 -10.21
CA ASN A 203 -12.85 8.24 -11.60
C ASN A 203 -12.55 6.73 -11.73
N ARG A 204 -13.58 5.94 -12.05
CA ARG A 204 -13.45 4.48 -12.27
C ARG A 204 -12.35 4.11 -13.27
N ARG A 205 -12.10 4.94 -14.29
CA ARG A 205 -11.08 4.66 -15.32
C ARG A 205 -9.67 4.61 -14.75
N ILE A 206 -9.40 5.31 -13.65
CA ILE A 206 -8.10 5.27 -12.98
C ILE A 206 -7.89 3.89 -12.35
N ALA A 207 -8.87 3.39 -11.62
CA ALA A 207 -8.86 2.03 -11.07
C ALA A 207 -8.76 0.96 -12.18
N GLU A 208 -9.49 1.13 -13.28
CA GLU A 208 -9.39 0.24 -14.45
C GLU A 208 -8.01 0.30 -15.11
N GLY A 209 -7.41 1.49 -15.20
CA GLY A 209 -6.04 1.68 -15.70
C GLY A 209 -5.01 0.92 -14.86
N PHE A 210 -5.10 1.01 -13.53
CA PHE A 210 -4.29 0.21 -12.62
C PHE A 210 -4.45 -1.29 -12.86
N VAL A 211 -5.69 -1.77 -13.00
CA VAL A 211 -5.97 -3.18 -13.29
C VAL A 211 -5.36 -3.60 -14.62
N GLN A 212 -5.59 -2.85 -15.71
CA GLN A 212 -5.12 -3.18 -17.05
C GLN A 212 -3.60 -3.27 -17.12
N GLN A 213 -2.89 -2.32 -16.51
CA GLN A 213 -1.42 -2.32 -16.46
C GLN A 213 -0.86 -3.55 -15.75
N ASN A 214 -1.61 -4.11 -14.79
CA ASN A 214 -1.17 -5.20 -13.93
C ASN A 214 -1.75 -6.57 -14.31
N LYS A 215 -2.57 -6.68 -15.36
CA LYS A 215 -3.16 -7.97 -15.81
C LYS A 215 -2.13 -9.05 -16.11
N HIS A 216 -0.95 -8.68 -16.58
CA HIS A 216 0.13 -9.64 -16.88
C HIS A 216 0.57 -10.46 -15.65
N LEU A 217 0.37 -9.92 -14.44
CA LEU A 217 0.72 -10.60 -13.18
C LEU A 217 -0.23 -11.75 -12.84
N CYS A 218 -1.41 -11.80 -13.47
CA CYS A 218 -2.40 -12.86 -13.27
C CYS A 218 -2.11 -14.12 -14.11
N ALA A 219 -1.11 -14.09 -14.99
CA ALA A 219 -0.84 -15.18 -15.94
C ALA A 219 -0.53 -16.53 -15.27
N SER A 220 0.00 -16.54 -14.04
CA SER A 220 0.27 -17.78 -13.29
C SER A 220 -0.95 -18.35 -12.57
N GLY A 221 -2.05 -17.60 -12.47
CA GLY A 221 -3.22 -17.94 -11.66
C GLY A 221 -3.07 -17.72 -10.15
N ASP A 222 -1.89 -17.28 -9.68
CA ASP A 222 -1.65 -17.00 -8.25
C ASP A 222 -2.17 -15.62 -7.81
N HIS A 223 -2.56 -14.79 -8.76
CA HIS A 223 -2.97 -13.41 -8.55
C HIS A 223 -4.26 -13.10 -9.29
N VAL A 224 -5.02 -12.16 -8.74
CA VAL A 224 -6.24 -11.63 -9.34
C VAL A 224 -6.23 -10.12 -9.26
N VAL A 225 -6.64 -9.49 -10.36
CA VAL A 225 -6.90 -8.06 -10.39
C VAL A 225 -8.31 -7.78 -9.88
N VAL A 226 -8.42 -6.84 -8.96
CA VAL A 226 -9.69 -6.45 -8.36
C VAL A 226 -9.91 -4.94 -8.48
N ILE A 227 -11.17 -4.55 -8.58
CA ILE A 227 -11.60 -3.18 -8.36
C ILE A 227 -12.47 -3.15 -7.12
N PHE A 228 -12.04 -2.40 -6.11
CA PHE A 228 -12.91 -2.01 -5.01
C PHE A 228 -13.82 -0.88 -5.48
N GLU A 229 -15.12 -1.07 -5.30
CA GLU A 229 -16.17 -0.07 -5.52
C GLU A 229 -16.78 0.24 -4.15
N ILE A 230 -16.52 1.44 -3.64
CA ILE A 230 -16.82 1.81 -2.27
C ILE A 230 -17.84 2.93 -2.27
N GLU A 231 -18.99 2.68 -1.65
CA GLU A 231 -19.97 3.70 -1.36
C GLU A 231 -19.66 4.35 -0.01
N ALA A 232 -19.38 5.65 -0.02
CA ALA A 232 -19.01 6.40 1.16
C ALA A 232 -20.00 7.53 1.42
N ASP A 233 -20.75 7.42 2.52
CA ASP A 233 -21.65 8.47 2.99
C ASP A 233 -21.02 9.19 4.20
N PRO A 234 -20.72 10.50 4.11
CA PRO A 234 -20.13 11.23 5.23
C PRO A 234 -21.05 11.30 6.47
N ALA A 235 -22.36 11.05 6.32
CA ALA A 235 -23.29 11.02 7.45
C ALA A 235 -23.03 9.86 8.43
N VAL A 236 -22.42 8.75 7.99
CA VAL A 236 -22.20 7.57 8.85
C VAL A 236 -21.00 7.73 9.78
N VAL A 237 -20.04 8.57 9.41
CA VAL A 237 -18.82 8.83 10.19
C VAL A 237 -18.92 10.13 11.00
N ARG A 238 -19.94 10.96 10.75
CA ARG A 238 -20.20 12.21 11.49
C ARG A 238 -20.79 11.90 12.88
N MET A 239 -20.04 12.18 13.95
CA MET A 239 -20.60 12.04 15.31
C MET A 239 -21.58 13.17 15.65
N LYS A 240 -22.49 12.90 16.60
CA LYS A 240 -23.52 13.83 17.10
C LYS A 240 -22.96 15.10 17.75
N ASN A 241 -21.69 15.10 18.15
CA ASN A 241 -20.99 16.24 18.74
C ASN A 241 -20.13 17.03 17.72
N GLY A 242 -20.18 16.68 16.44
CA GLY A 242 -19.42 17.35 15.38
C GLY A 242 -18.03 16.77 15.09
N ASN A 243 -17.51 15.85 15.92
CA ASN A 243 -16.20 15.24 15.68
C ASN A 243 -16.32 13.98 14.81
N ASN A 244 -15.73 13.97 13.64
CA ASN A 244 -15.70 12.77 12.78
C ASN A 244 -14.50 11.90 13.18
N ARG A 245 -14.73 10.66 13.64
CA ARG A 245 -13.62 9.82 14.14
C ARG A 245 -12.72 9.31 13.01
N ARG A 246 -13.24 9.21 11.79
CA ARG A 246 -12.53 8.65 10.62
C ARG A 246 -12.93 9.39 9.34
N PRO A 247 -12.45 10.63 9.17
CA PRO A 247 -12.80 11.44 8.01
C PRO A 247 -12.26 10.87 6.71
N PHE A 248 -12.85 11.33 5.61
CA PHE A 248 -12.36 11.11 4.27
C PHE A 248 -12.61 12.36 3.42
N THR A 249 -11.66 12.68 2.55
CA THR A 249 -11.72 13.91 1.75
C THR A 249 -11.25 13.68 0.34
N GLN A 250 -11.77 14.49 -0.58
CA GLN A 250 -11.18 14.66 -1.90
C GLN A 250 -9.93 15.55 -1.76
N ILE A 251 -8.80 15.13 -2.34
CA ILE A 251 -7.51 15.82 -2.21
C ILE A 251 -6.97 16.39 -3.53
N ASP A 252 -7.83 16.59 -4.54
CA ASP A 252 -7.43 17.13 -5.85
C ASP A 252 -6.69 18.47 -5.77
N GLU A 253 -7.00 19.30 -4.76
CA GLU A 253 -6.34 20.60 -4.55
C GLU A 253 -4.97 20.47 -3.84
N LEU A 254 -4.65 19.28 -3.31
CA LEU A 254 -3.43 18.96 -2.57
C LEU A 254 -2.55 17.92 -3.29
N SER A 255 -3.08 17.21 -4.29
CA SER A 255 -2.34 16.20 -5.03
C SER A 255 -1.46 16.86 -6.10
N TYR A 256 -0.26 16.31 -6.32
CA TYR A 256 0.66 16.76 -7.37
C TYR A 256 0.10 16.49 -8.79
N TYR A 257 -0.98 15.70 -8.89
CA TYR A 257 -1.62 15.25 -10.12
C TYR A 257 -3.12 15.57 -10.07
N GLY A 258 -3.49 16.81 -10.41
CA GLY A 258 -4.88 17.32 -10.31
C GLY A 258 -5.93 16.63 -11.21
N GLU A 259 -5.58 15.55 -11.91
CA GLU A 259 -6.50 14.77 -12.76
C GLU A 259 -7.02 13.49 -12.07
N GLU A 260 -6.51 13.15 -10.88
CA GLU A 260 -6.78 11.84 -10.27
C GLU A 260 -8.14 11.73 -9.55
N SER A 261 -8.82 12.85 -9.28
CA SER A 261 -10.08 12.86 -8.52
C SER A 261 -9.97 12.06 -7.22
N GLU A 262 -8.85 12.23 -6.53
CA GLU A 262 -8.41 11.35 -5.43
C GLU A 262 -9.23 11.62 -4.18
N VAL A 263 -9.70 10.55 -3.53
CA VAL A 263 -10.33 10.57 -2.22
C VAL A 263 -9.51 9.71 -1.27
N LEU A 264 -9.06 10.31 -0.17
CA LEU A 264 -8.27 9.67 0.88
C LEU A 264 -9.13 9.42 2.12
N PHE A 265 -9.15 8.18 2.60
CA PHE A 265 -9.80 7.80 3.86
C PHE A 265 -8.78 7.71 4.99
N MET A 266 -9.16 8.20 6.17
CA MET A 266 -8.36 8.08 7.38
C MET A 266 -8.05 6.62 7.69
N LEU A 267 -6.85 6.37 8.21
CA LEU A 267 -6.48 5.05 8.70
C LEU A 267 -7.51 4.51 9.71
N GLY A 268 -7.73 3.20 9.65
CA GLY A 268 -8.71 2.50 10.48
C GLY A 268 -10.15 2.71 10.04
N SER A 269 -10.44 3.37 8.91
CA SER A 269 -11.78 3.36 8.30
C SER A 269 -12.27 1.92 8.12
N ILE A 270 -13.58 1.77 8.36
CA ILE A 270 -14.25 0.49 8.47
C ILE A 270 -15.28 0.40 7.34
N PHE A 271 -15.38 -0.78 6.74
CA PHE A 271 -16.23 -1.00 5.59
C PHE A 271 -16.96 -2.33 5.71
N GLN A 272 -18.26 -2.33 5.41
CA GLN A 272 -19.02 -3.54 5.17
C GLN A 272 -18.63 -4.11 3.81
N LEU A 273 -18.20 -5.36 3.76
CA LEU A 273 -18.01 -6.09 2.51
C LEU A 273 -19.37 -6.64 2.04
N ASN A 274 -19.91 -6.08 0.97
CA ASN A 274 -21.28 -6.33 0.54
C ASN A 274 -21.37 -7.52 -0.42
N GLU A 275 -20.56 -7.47 -1.48
CA GLU A 275 -20.64 -8.41 -2.60
C GLU A 275 -19.27 -8.50 -3.28
N ILE A 276 -18.94 -9.68 -3.78
CA ILE A 276 -17.87 -9.87 -4.75
C ILE A 276 -18.49 -10.42 -6.01
N SER A 277 -18.32 -9.72 -7.13
CA SER A 277 -18.86 -10.09 -8.44
C SER A 277 -17.74 -10.23 -9.45
N HIS A 278 -17.92 -11.11 -10.44
CA HIS A 278 -16.95 -11.31 -11.51
C HIS A 278 -17.44 -10.61 -12.77
N ASP A 279 -16.62 -9.72 -13.31
CA ASP A 279 -16.97 -9.04 -14.55
C ASP A 279 -16.68 -9.96 -15.75
N GLN A 280 -17.74 -10.56 -16.32
CA GLN A 280 -17.65 -11.37 -17.53
C GLN A 280 -17.69 -10.54 -18.82
N SER A 281 -17.75 -9.20 -18.75
CA SER A 281 -17.86 -8.33 -19.94
C SER A 281 -16.57 -8.24 -20.78
N SER A 282 -15.48 -8.88 -20.35
CA SER A 282 -14.23 -8.98 -21.13
C SER A 282 -14.25 -10.10 -22.18
N SER A 283 -15.41 -10.44 -22.76
CA SER A 283 -15.58 -11.54 -23.71
C SER A 283 -15.04 -11.26 -25.13
N SER A 284 -14.16 -10.28 -25.32
CA SER A 284 -13.55 -9.99 -26.62
C SER A 284 -12.02 -10.01 -26.68
N LEU A 285 -11.29 -10.21 -25.58
CA LEU A 285 -9.84 -10.48 -25.64
C LEU A 285 -9.38 -11.41 -24.50
N SER A 286 -9.02 -12.65 -24.86
CA SER A 286 -8.34 -13.70 -24.08
C SER A 286 -9.01 -14.18 -22.76
N ALA A 287 -9.12 -15.50 -22.62
CA ALA A 287 -9.93 -16.18 -21.61
C ALA A 287 -9.40 -16.18 -20.16
N ASP A 288 -8.25 -15.57 -19.85
CA ASP A 288 -7.49 -15.97 -18.64
C ASP A 288 -7.35 -14.90 -17.53
N ALA A 289 -7.98 -13.74 -17.63
CA ALA A 289 -7.94 -12.76 -16.54
C ALA A 289 -9.31 -12.13 -16.30
N THR A 290 -10.15 -12.84 -15.53
CA THR A 290 -11.41 -12.30 -15.02
C THR A 290 -11.11 -11.22 -13.98
N MET A 291 -11.66 -10.03 -14.19
CA MET A 291 -11.61 -8.94 -13.21
C MET A 291 -12.72 -9.16 -12.18
N SER A 292 -12.38 -9.09 -10.89
CA SER A 292 -13.38 -9.12 -9.83
C SER A 292 -13.69 -7.70 -9.34
N ILE A 293 -14.97 -7.42 -9.10
CA ILE A 293 -15.45 -6.20 -8.49
C ILE A 293 -15.86 -6.52 -7.05
N ILE A 294 -15.23 -5.83 -6.10
CA ILE A 294 -15.48 -5.96 -4.67
C ILE A 294 -16.28 -4.74 -4.23
N ARG A 295 -17.55 -4.92 -3.87
CA ARG A 295 -18.42 -3.84 -3.42
C ARG A 295 -18.40 -3.70 -1.92
N MET A 296 -18.24 -2.48 -1.47
CA MET A 296 -18.14 -2.15 -0.05
C MET A 296 -18.92 -0.89 0.28
N THR A 297 -19.33 -0.76 1.53
CA THR A 297 -19.97 0.45 2.06
C THR A 297 -19.22 0.91 3.30
N LEU A 298 -18.91 2.21 3.39
CA LEU A 298 -18.33 2.82 4.58
C LEU A 298 -19.27 2.66 5.78
N CYS A 299 -18.72 2.23 6.92
CA CYS A 299 -19.46 1.99 8.16
C CYS A 299 -19.05 2.93 9.28
N SER A 300 -19.85 2.95 10.34
CA SER A 300 -19.54 3.67 11.57
C SER A 300 -18.83 2.74 12.58
N ASP A 301 -18.11 3.32 13.54
CA ASP A 301 -17.44 2.55 14.62
C ASP A 301 -18.41 1.79 15.56
N HIS A 302 -19.73 1.93 15.38
CA HIS A 302 -20.75 1.30 16.24
C HIS A 302 -21.22 -0.07 15.77
N ASP A 303 -20.76 -0.53 14.59
CA ASP A 303 -21.13 -1.82 14.06
C ASP A 303 -20.24 -2.91 14.70
N ASN A 304 -20.79 -3.56 15.74
CA ASN A 304 -20.08 -4.38 16.74
C ASN A 304 -19.41 -5.70 16.26
N ASP A 305 -19.35 -5.97 14.95
CA ASP A 305 -18.81 -7.22 14.41
C ASP A 305 -17.56 -6.99 13.53
N LEU A 306 -16.59 -6.22 14.05
CA LEU A 306 -15.29 -6.02 13.40
C LEU A 306 -14.51 -7.34 13.29
N LYS A 307 -14.19 -7.75 12.06
CA LYS A 307 -13.19 -8.79 11.78
C LYS A 307 -11.96 -8.14 11.15
N GLN A 308 -10.81 -8.29 11.78
CA GLN A 308 -9.53 -7.94 11.17
C GLN A 308 -9.15 -9.07 10.19
N LEU A 309 -8.78 -8.70 8.96
CA LEU A 309 -8.51 -9.62 7.83
C LEU A 309 -7.01 -9.75 7.56
#